data_AF-A0AB36GSM6-F1
#
_entry.id   AF-A0AB36GSM6-F1
#
_cell.length_a   1.000
_cell.length_b   1.000
_cell.length_c   1.000
_cell.angle_alpha   90.00
_cell.angle_beta   90.00
_cell.angle_gamma   90.00
#
_symmetry.space_group_name_H-M   'P 1'
#
loop_
_entity.id
_entity.type
_entity.pdbx_description
1 polymer ?
#
loop_
_entity_poly.entity_id
_entity_poly.type
_entity_poly.pdbx_seq_one_letter_code
_entity_poly.pdbx_strand_id
1 'polypeptide(L)'
;MTNPFDPKPDDNGSHGGFGNNPGNNANNSSGNNGGLPRYEPTTHPEDQAGFGQSGSYGNYGGESYGAQPYGGNSYGAYNAGQPGYAGASYGGDSGYEGPGPGAGPAYTGPVSALEAIKWGFKAALGNAMLWVLGAVVVFFIQVIPQIGISVGEQNADGTGASVMVSFFSFAVSILSIVISLIVYRLAYREIDKPSPTWGTLFQGVRWVSPLVVNLVLGILGAIALVIVVVIVFAVGFGGASAMDMQNVENLGDGEILALVGSIFGILAVLMLIGLFILPFFTLMPWLAADTSSIGEAFSQGLKLGKQNYSHILLFIVLTALMFAASFITLGLALVVIAPAMQLATAHLCRQCQGRYAPAA
;
A
#
# COMPACT_ATOMS: atom_id res chain seq x y z
N MET A 1 14.51 49.73 49.33
CA MET A 1 14.60 49.75 47.87
C MET A 1 13.84 48.53 47.37
N THR A 2 12.62 48.77 46.92
CA THR A 2 11.58 47.78 46.59
C THR A 2 11.63 47.42 45.11
N ASN A 3 11.35 46.15 44.86
CA ASN A 3 11.40 45.44 43.58
C ASN A 3 10.28 45.90 42.62
N PRO A 4 10.55 46.17 41.33
CA PRO A 4 9.58 46.75 40.38
C PRO A 4 8.54 45.77 39.80
N PHE A 5 8.04 44.83 40.59
CA PHE A 5 6.83 44.07 40.23
C PHE A 5 5.60 44.75 40.84
N ASP A 6 4.65 45.23 40.04
CA ASP A 6 3.23 45.18 40.43
C ASP A 6 2.26 45.25 39.23
N PRO A 7 1.28 44.33 39.10
CA PRO A 7 0.20 44.38 38.12
C PRO A 7 -1.15 44.82 38.73
N LYS A 8 -1.99 45.49 37.90
CA LYS A 8 -3.46 45.82 37.97
C LYS A 8 -3.76 47.34 38.10
N PRO A 9 -5.01 47.80 37.84
CA PRO A 9 -5.95 47.49 36.75
C PRO A 9 -6.59 48.78 36.17
N ASP A 10 -6.61 48.99 34.85
CA ASP A 10 -7.37 50.12 34.27
C ASP A 10 -8.73 49.67 33.72
N ASP A 11 -9.73 49.89 34.57
CA ASP A 11 -11.06 50.44 34.33
C ASP A 11 -11.93 49.99 33.14
N ASN A 12 -12.95 49.25 33.57
CA ASN A 12 -14.31 49.18 33.06
C ASN A 12 -14.91 50.57 32.74
N GLY A 13 -15.41 50.75 31.51
CA GLY A 13 -16.16 51.92 31.06
C GLY A 13 -17.29 51.55 30.10
N SER A 14 -18.26 50.78 30.61
CA SER A 14 -19.60 50.63 30.03
C SER A 14 -20.31 51.98 29.90
N HIS A 15 -20.94 52.22 28.74
CA HIS A 15 -22.23 52.91 28.48
C HIS A 15 -22.21 53.32 26.98
N GLY A 16 -23.05 52.79 26.09
CA GLY A 16 -24.51 52.76 26.16
C GLY A 16 -25.05 54.00 25.43
N GLY A 17 -25.57 53.86 24.21
CA GLY A 17 -26.18 54.98 23.50
C GLY A 17 -26.61 54.68 22.07
N PHE A 18 -27.81 54.09 21.93
CA PHE A 18 -28.56 54.00 20.67
C PHE A 18 -29.10 55.36 20.22
N GLY A 19 -29.33 55.49 18.91
CA GLY A 19 -30.20 56.50 18.29
C GLY A 19 -29.44 57.57 17.52
N ASN A 20 -29.94 58.17 16.45
CA ASN A 20 -31.18 58.02 15.70
C ASN A 20 -30.93 58.74 14.37
N ASN A 21 -31.55 58.24 13.30
CA ASN A 21 -31.67 58.95 12.03
C ASN A 21 -32.51 60.23 12.22
N PRO A 22 -32.19 61.35 11.55
CA PRO A 22 -33.24 62.09 10.87
C PRO A 22 -32.84 62.52 9.45
N GLY A 23 -33.82 62.43 8.54
CA GLY A 23 -33.64 62.66 7.12
C GLY A 23 -33.56 64.12 6.66
N ASN A 24 -33.25 64.21 5.36
CA ASN A 24 -33.37 65.34 4.43
C ASN A 24 -32.54 66.60 4.67
N ASN A 25 -31.45 66.74 3.90
CA ASN A 25 -31.33 67.92 3.04
C ASN A 25 -30.51 67.65 1.76
N ALA A 26 -30.91 68.32 0.69
CA ALA A 26 -30.42 68.20 -0.67
C ALA A 26 -29.11 68.97 -0.91
N ASN A 27 -28.43 68.61 -2.02
CA ASN A 27 -27.30 69.27 -2.68
C ASN A 27 -25.97 69.34 -1.90
N ASN A 28 -24.93 68.64 -2.37
CA ASN A 28 -23.96 69.19 -3.32
C ASN A 28 -22.83 68.19 -3.64
N SER A 29 -22.33 68.30 -4.87
CA SER A 29 -20.94 68.04 -5.30
C SER A 29 -20.41 66.59 -5.42
N SER A 30 -20.49 66.10 -6.67
CA SER A 30 -19.35 65.70 -7.49
C SER A 30 -18.12 65.10 -6.79
N GLY A 31 -18.03 63.77 -6.84
CA GLY A 31 -16.81 63.02 -6.56
C GLY A 31 -16.70 61.84 -7.50
N ASN A 32 -16.37 62.13 -8.76
CA ASN A 32 -15.97 61.15 -9.75
C ASN A 32 -14.73 60.41 -9.21
N ASN A 33 -14.89 59.19 -8.73
CA ASN A 33 -13.78 58.30 -8.41
C ASN A 33 -14.06 56.93 -9.04
N GLY A 34 -13.05 56.44 -9.77
CA GLY A 34 -13.14 55.39 -10.76
C GLY A 34 -13.80 54.11 -10.28
N GLY A 35 -14.48 53.44 -11.22
CA GLY A 35 -15.15 52.17 -11.07
C GLY A 35 -14.21 51.04 -10.69
N LEU A 36 -13.83 50.99 -9.42
CA LEU A 36 -13.37 49.79 -8.75
C LEU A 36 -14.61 49.02 -8.28
N PRO A 37 -14.71 47.71 -8.54
CA PRO A 37 -15.81 46.90 -8.04
C PRO A 37 -15.92 47.05 -6.52
N ARG A 38 -17.13 47.32 -6.04
CA ARG A 38 -17.43 47.28 -4.61
C ARG A 38 -17.17 45.85 -4.14
N TYR A 39 -16.31 45.65 -3.16
CA TYR A 39 -16.14 44.34 -2.54
C TYR A 39 -17.51 43.87 -2.04
N GLU A 40 -18.01 42.76 -2.60
CA GLU A 40 -19.15 42.08 -2.00
C GLU A 40 -18.72 41.55 -0.62
N PRO A 41 -19.60 41.57 0.39
CA PRO A 41 -19.28 40.99 1.68
C PRO A 41 -18.86 39.53 1.50
N THR A 42 -17.60 39.22 1.81
CA THR A 42 -17.15 37.84 1.92
C THR A 42 -17.83 37.24 3.14
N THR A 43 -18.54 36.13 2.95
CA THR A 43 -19.13 35.38 4.07
C THR A 43 -17.99 34.81 4.90
N HIS A 44 -17.77 35.37 6.08
CA HIS A 44 -16.82 34.83 7.03
C HIS A 44 -17.46 33.69 7.81
N PRO A 45 -16.69 32.69 8.27
CA PRO A 45 -17.21 31.62 9.13
C PRO A 45 -17.97 32.15 10.35
N GLU A 46 -17.57 33.32 10.86
CA GLU A 46 -18.26 34.06 11.94
C GLU A 46 -19.67 34.56 11.62
N ASP A 47 -20.05 34.64 10.34
CA ASP A 47 -21.36 35.14 9.93
C ASP A 47 -22.45 34.05 9.94
N GLN A 48 -22.09 32.79 10.24
CA GLN A 48 -23.01 31.66 10.28
C GLN A 48 -23.72 31.56 11.64
N ALA A 49 -25.03 31.25 11.60
CA ALA A 49 -25.79 30.93 12.80
C ALA A 49 -25.19 29.69 13.49
N GLY A 50 -24.55 29.89 14.65
CA GLY A 50 -23.88 28.83 15.42
C GLY A 50 -22.35 28.92 15.47
N PHE A 51 -21.73 29.94 14.85
CA PHE A 51 -20.29 30.15 15.01
C PHE A 51 -19.92 30.43 16.46
N GLY A 52 -18.98 29.66 17.00
CA GLY A 52 -18.55 29.74 18.40
C GLY A 52 -19.35 28.88 19.40
N GLN A 53 -20.35 28.11 18.97
CA GLN A 53 -21.02 27.17 19.88
C GLN A 53 -20.20 25.89 20.07
N SER A 54 -19.51 25.81 21.20
CA SER A 54 -18.94 24.57 21.73
C SER A 54 -20.06 23.56 22.00
N GLY A 55 -20.09 22.46 21.24
CA GLY A 55 -21.13 21.44 21.33
C GLY A 55 -21.22 20.79 22.72
N SER A 56 -22.38 20.95 23.36
CA SER A 56 -22.87 20.02 24.37
C SER A 56 -23.87 19.09 23.71
N TYR A 57 -23.66 17.79 23.89
CA TYR A 57 -24.53 16.72 23.43
C TYR A 57 -25.99 16.90 23.89
N GLY A 58 -26.92 16.64 22.97
CA GLY A 58 -28.24 16.10 23.29
C GLY A 58 -29.44 17.01 23.04
N ASN A 59 -30.47 16.38 22.44
CA ASN A 59 -31.88 16.74 22.46
C ASN A 59 -32.43 17.53 21.25
N TYR A 60 -32.94 16.80 20.26
CA TYR A 60 -34.01 17.27 19.39
C TYR A 60 -35.26 16.44 19.64
N GLY A 61 -36.25 17.07 20.26
CA GLY A 61 -37.64 16.62 20.34
C GLY A 61 -38.56 17.67 19.70
N GLY A 62 -39.69 17.22 19.15
CA GLY A 62 -40.80 18.03 18.62
C GLY A 62 -40.97 17.91 17.09
N GLU A 63 -41.59 16.85 16.54
CA GLU A 63 -43.04 16.60 16.36
C GLU A 63 -43.62 17.16 15.04
N SER A 64 -44.11 16.26 14.14
CA SER A 64 -45.48 16.33 13.58
C SER A 64 -45.84 15.15 12.63
N TYR A 65 -46.82 14.35 13.09
CA TYR A 65 -47.93 13.62 12.42
C TYR A 65 -47.78 12.82 11.10
N GLY A 66 -48.12 11.51 11.18
CA GLY A 66 -48.81 10.78 10.09
C GLY A 66 -48.64 9.25 10.01
N ALA A 67 -49.60 8.50 10.59
CA ALA A 67 -50.09 7.15 10.23
C ALA A 67 -49.19 5.87 10.24
N GLN A 68 -49.68 4.85 10.97
CA GLN A 68 -49.28 3.42 11.03
C GLN A 68 -49.24 2.70 9.66
N PRO A 69 -48.47 1.58 9.43
CA PRO A 69 -48.71 0.28 10.12
C PRO A 69 -47.52 -0.73 10.26
N TYR A 70 -47.77 -1.73 11.11
CA TYR A 70 -47.38 -3.17 11.08
C TYR A 70 -45.92 -3.64 10.83
N GLY A 71 -45.53 -4.65 11.62
CA GLY A 71 -44.16 -5.14 11.76
C GLY A 71 -43.52 -5.84 10.56
N GLY A 72 -42.19 -5.88 10.59
CA GLY A 72 -41.36 -6.59 9.63
C GLY A 72 -39.88 -6.37 9.91
N ASN A 73 -39.20 -7.44 10.31
CA ASN A 73 -37.76 -7.56 10.46
C ASN A 73 -37.06 -7.10 9.15
N SER A 74 -36.17 -6.11 9.17
CA SER A 74 -35.45 -5.68 7.97
C SER A 74 -34.00 -5.28 8.23
N TYR A 75 -33.10 -5.99 7.55
CA TYR A 75 -31.69 -5.66 7.38
C TYR A 75 -31.52 -4.28 6.72
N GLY A 76 -30.44 -3.60 7.09
CA GLY A 76 -30.13 -2.21 6.78
C GLY A 76 -30.55 -1.71 5.40
N ALA A 77 -31.45 -0.71 5.42
CA ALA A 77 -31.82 0.08 4.26
C ALA A 77 -30.75 1.13 3.95
N TYR A 78 -30.21 1.06 2.74
CA TYR A 78 -29.30 2.01 2.14
C TYR A 78 -30.07 3.31 1.84
N ASN A 79 -29.72 4.40 2.52
CA ASN A 79 -30.27 5.72 2.22
C ASN A 79 -29.53 6.28 1.01
N ALA A 80 -30.21 6.27 -0.15
CA ALA A 80 -29.72 6.84 -1.40
C ALA A 80 -29.99 8.35 -1.41
N GLY A 81 -28.96 9.15 -1.13
CA GLY A 81 -29.01 10.60 -1.24
C GLY A 81 -27.63 11.22 -1.06
N GLN A 82 -27.06 11.72 -2.16
CA GLN A 82 -25.81 12.48 -2.31
C GLN A 82 -24.46 11.73 -2.19
N PRO A 83 -23.45 12.11 -3.01
CA PRO A 83 -22.17 11.42 -3.13
C PRO A 83 -21.27 11.74 -1.93
N GLY A 84 -21.53 11.06 -0.82
CA GLY A 84 -20.68 11.06 0.36
C GLY A 84 -19.47 10.15 0.15
N TYR A 85 -18.29 10.75 0.33
CA TYR A 85 -17.01 10.09 0.60
C TYR A 85 -17.18 8.68 1.18
N ALA A 86 -16.66 7.66 0.49
CA ALA A 86 -16.52 6.32 1.03
C ALA A 86 -15.41 6.31 2.11
N GLY A 87 -15.70 6.91 3.26
CA GLY A 87 -14.94 6.79 4.48
C GLY A 87 -15.48 5.62 5.29
N ALA A 88 -15.08 4.40 4.94
CA ALA A 88 -15.27 3.26 5.84
C ALA A 88 -14.25 3.41 6.98
N SER A 89 -14.74 3.92 8.11
CA SER A 89 -13.97 4.09 9.35
C SER A 89 -13.43 2.76 9.88
N TYR A 90 -12.15 2.49 9.61
CA TYR A 90 -11.30 1.61 10.42
C TYR A 90 -10.01 2.37 10.78
N GLY A 91 -9.96 2.91 11.99
CA GLY A 91 -8.77 3.53 12.57
C GLY A 91 -8.45 4.91 12.00
N GLY A 92 -8.72 5.96 12.79
CA GLY A 92 -8.26 7.30 12.49
C GLY A 92 -6.74 7.36 12.58
N ASP A 93 -6.07 7.07 11.47
CA ASP A 93 -4.65 7.32 11.30
C ASP A 93 -4.49 8.77 10.81
N SER A 94 -4.05 9.66 11.69
CA SER A 94 -3.92 11.11 11.48
C SER A 94 -2.86 11.52 10.44
N GLY A 95 -2.32 10.56 9.68
CA GLY A 95 -1.27 10.75 8.67
C GLY A 95 -1.68 10.46 7.22
N TYR A 96 -2.93 10.12 6.93
CA TYR A 96 -3.37 9.88 5.55
C TYR A 96 -3.74 11.18 4.84
N GLU A 97 -2.87 11.66 3.95
CA GLU A 97 -3.27 12.62 2.92
C GLU A 97 -4.26 11.92 1.97
N GLY A 98 -5.49 12.44 1.88
CA GLY A 98 -6.50 11.92 0.96
C GLY A 98 -6.05 11.97 -0.52
N PRO A 99 -6.87 11.40 -1.43
CA PRO A 99 -6.52 11.33 -2.85
C PRO A 99 -6.22 12.74 -3.40
N GLY A 100 -5.10 12.87 -4.09
CA GLY A 100 -4.67 14.13 -4.69
C GLY A 100 -5.40 14.45 -6.01
N PRO A 101 -5.14 15.63 -6.57
CA PRO A 101 -5.74 16.05 -7.84
C PRO A 101 -5.47 15.02 -8.96
N GLY A 102 -6.51 14.66 -9.71
CA GLY A 102 -6.42 13.69 -10.81
C GLY A 102 -6.66 12.24 -10.41
N ALA A 103 -6.82 11.92 -9.12
CA ALA A 103 -7.20 10.58 -8.67
C ALA A 103 -8.60 10.20 -9.21
N GLY A 104 -8.73 8.99 -9.74
CA GLY A 104 -9.98 8.49 -10.36
C GLY A 104 -11.12 8.29 -9.35
N PRO A 105 -12.33 7.89 -9.82
CA PRO A 105 -13.42 7.55 -8.91
C PRO A 105 -12.98 6.42 -7.95
N ALA A 106 -13.44 6.49 -6.70
CA ALA A 106 -13.13 5.47 -5.70
C ALA A 106 -13.82 4.14 -6.04
N TYR A 107 -13.10 3.05 -5.86
CA TYR A 107 -13.66 1.71 -5.85
C TYR A 107 -14.51 1.52 -4.59
N THR A 108 -15.77 1.11 -4.77
CA THR A 108 -16.75 0.92 -3.67
C THR A 108 -17.20 -0.53 -3.49
N GLY A 109 -16.63 -1.45 -4.27
CA GLY A 109 -16.94 -2.88 -4.17
C GLY A 109 -16.24 -3.57 -3.01
N PRO A 110 -16.59 -4.85 -2.74
CA PRO A 110 -15.84 -5.68 -1.79
C PRO A 110 -14.42 -5.94 -2.31
N VAL A 111 -13.51 -6.39 -1.45
CA VAL A 111 -12.14 -6.73 -1.86
C VAL A 111 -12.15 -7.68 -3.07
N SER A 112 -11.44 -7.33 -4.13
CA SER A 112 -11.43 -8.05 -5.40
C SER A 112 -10.04 -8.10 -6.01
N ALA A 113 -9.49 -9.32 -6.09
CA ALA A 113 -8.23 -9.61 -6.77
C ALA A 113 -8.26 -9.22 -8.24
N LEU A 114 -9.35 -9.54 -8.95
CA LEU A 114 -9.50 -9.23 -10.37
C LEU A 114 -9.53 -7.72 -10.62
N GLU A 115 -10.20 -6.96 -9.75
CA GLU A 115 -10.24 -5.51 -9.88
C GLU A 115 -8.84 -4.91 -9.66
N ALA A 116 -8.14 -5.37 -8.62
CA ALA A 116 -6.78 -4.94 -8.34
C ALA A 116 -5.83 -5.23 -9.52
N ILE A 117 -5.93 -6.42 -10.12
CA ILE A 117 -5.14 -6.81 -11.30
C ILE A 117 -5.50 -5.94 -12.51
N LYS A 118 -6.78 -5.78 -12.83
CA LYS A 118 -7.24 -4.92 -13.95
C LYS A 118 -6.71 -3.50 -13.80
N TRP A 119 -6.85 -2.92 -12.61
CA TRP A 119 -6.33 -1.60 -12.31
C TRP A 119 -4.80 -1.56 -12.45
N GLY A 120 -4.09 -2.55 -11.91
CA GLY A 120 -2.62 -2.63 -11.99
C GLY A 120 -2.11 -2.64 -13.43
N PHE A 121 -2.75 -3.38 -14.33
CA PHE A 121 -2.42 -3.36 -15.76
C PHE A 121 -2.74 -2.01 -16.40
N LYS A 122 -3.92 -1.45 -16.13
CA LYS A 122 -4.31 -0.13 -16.64
C LYS A 122 -3.34 0.96 -16.19
N ALA A 123 -2.94 0.96 -14.92
CA ALA A 123 -2.00 1.93 -14.36
C ALA A 123 -0.58 1.75 -14.94
N ALA A 124 -0.08 0.51 -15.02
CA ALA A 124 1.23 0.22 -15.60
C ALA A 124 1.33 0.66 -17.07
N LEU A 125 0.27 0.44 -17.86
CA LEU A 125 0.22 0.83 -19.27
C LEU A 125 -0.13 2.31 -19.46
N GLY A 126 -0.94 2.89 -18.59
CA GLY A 126 -1.30 4.31 -18.59
C GLY A 126 -0.11 5.22 -18.30
N ASN A 127 0.85 4.75 -17.51
CA ASN A 127 2.13 5.41 -17.26
C ASN A 127 3.31 4.49 -17.65
N ALA A 128 3.27 3.98 -18.89
CA ALA A 128 4.27 3.03 -19.40
C ALA A 128 5.70 3.58 -19.39
N MET A 129 5.88 4.90 -19.54
CA MET A 129 7.20 5.53 -19.49
C MET A 129 7.86 5.37 -18.12
N LEU A 130 7.10 5.33 -17.03
CA LEU A 130 7.65 5.03 -15.71
C LEU A 130 7.70 3.52 -15.48
N TRP A 131 6.58 2.83 -15.67
CA TRP A 131 6.43 1.45 -15.19
C TRP A 131 7.03 0.40 -16.12
N VAL A 132 6.73 0.48 -17.42
CA VAL A 132 7.23 -0.50 -18.40
C VAL A 132 8.69 -0.25 -18.69
N LEU A 133 9.09 1.00 -18.98
CA LEU A 133 10.50 1.34 -19.18
C LEU A 133 11.30 1.16 -17.88
N GLY A 134 10.73 1.50 -16.72
CA GLY A 134 11.31 1.20 -15.41
C GLY A 134 11.54 -0.28 -15.20
N ALA A 135 10.58 -1.14 -15.55
CA ALA A 135 10.76 -2.58 -15.49
C ALA A 135 11.85 -3.09 -16.45
N VAL A 136 12.00 -2.50 -17.64
CA VAL A 136 13.13 -2.82 -18.54
C VAL A 136 14.47 -2.47 -17.89
N VAL A 137 14.59 -1.26 -17.31
CA VAL A 137 15.81 -0.83 -16.63
C VAL A 137 16.12 -1.74 -15.45
N VAL A 138 15.13 -2.04 -14.60
CA VAL A 138 15.29 -2.97 -13.48
C VAL A 138 15.65 -4.37 -13.98
N PHE A 139 15.05 -4.85 -15.06
CA PHE A 139 15.40 -6.14 -15.65
C PHE A 139 16.88 -6.21 -16.03
N PHE A 140 17.42 -5.20 -16.72
CA PHE A 140 18.85 -5.18 -17.06
C PHE A 140 19.75 -5.07 -15.82
N ILE A 141 19.37 -4.21 -14.87
CA ILE A 141 20.09 -4.06 -13.59
C ILE A 141 20.15 -5.38 -12.81
N GLN A 142 19.10 -6.21 -12.90
CA GLN A 142 19.01 -7.44 -12.11
C GLN A 142 19.55 -8.66 -12.86
N VAL A 143 19.39 -8.75 -14.18
CA VAL A 143 19.76 -9.94 -14.95
C VAL A 143 21.22 -9.90 -15.40
N ILE A 144 21.73 -8.75 -15.87
CA ILE A 144 23.09 -8.67 -16.41
C ILE A 144 24.16 -8.96 -15.34
N PRO A 145 24.08 -8.43 -14.12
CA PRO A 145 25.04 -8.76 -13.08
C PRO A 145 25.07 -10.24 -12.72
N GLN A 146 23.94 -10.95 -12.83
CA GLN A 146 23.88 -12.39 -12.50
C GLN A 146 24.68 -13.24 -13.48
N ILE A 147 24.74 -12.85 -14.75
CA ILE A 147 25.63 -13.49 -15.75
C ILE A 147 27.09 -13.29 -15.34
N GLY A 148 27.46 -12.06 -15.00
CA GLY A 148 28.81 -11.73 -14.55
C GLY A 148 29.22 -12.44 -13.26
N ILE A 149 28.30 -12.54 -12.30
CA ILE A 149 28.48 -13.31 -11.05
C ILE A 149 28.67 -14.78 -11.39
N SER A 150 27.78 -15.38 -12.18
CA SER A 150 27.84 -16.82 -12.51
C SER A 150 29.15 -17.18 -13.22
N VAL A 151 29.58 -16.38 -14.20
CA VAL A 151 30.88 -16.56 -14.87
C VAL A 151 32.02 -16.32 -13.89
N GLY A 152 31.93 -15.29 -13.06
CA GLY A 152 32.93 -14.99 -12.03
C GLY A 152 33.11 -16.13 -11.03
N GLU A 153 32.02 -16.74 -10.55
CA GLU A 153 32.03 -17.88 -9.62
C GLU A 153 32.73 -19.10 -10.22
N GLN A 154 32.47 -19.40 -11.50
CA GLN A 154 33.08 -20.54 -12.19
C GLN A 154 34.58 -20.37 -12.45
N ASN A 155 35.06 -19.13 -12.55
CA ASN A 155 36.44 -18.80 -12.90
C ASN A 155 37.22 -18.19 -11.71
N ALA A 156 36.63 -18.13 -10.52
CA ALA A 156 37.26 -17.53 -9.35
C ALA A 156 38.33 -18.44 -8.76
N ASP A 157 39.56 -18.30 -9.24
CA ASP A 157 40.71 -18.98 -8.66
C ASP A 157 41.26 -18.21 -7.44
N GLY A 158 41.13 -18.82 -6.26
CA GLY A 158 41.67 -18.32 -5.00
C GLY A 158 40.69 -17.49 -4.16
N THR A 159 41.07 -17.29 -2.89
CA THR A 159 40.23 -16.64 -1.88
C THR A 159 39.91 -15.18 -2.20
N GLY A 160 40.84 -14.45 -2.83
CA GLY A 160 40.60 -13.05 -3.20
C GLY A 160 39.51 -12.86 -4.26
N ALA A 161 39.52 -13.70 -5.29
CA ALA A 161 38.54 -13.66 -6.38
C ALA A 161 37.13 -14.05 -5.88
N SER A 162 37.03 -15.12 -5.08
CA SER A 162 35.76 -15.57 -4.49
C SER A 162 35.14 -14.54 -3.53
N VAL A 163 35.95 -13.86 -2.71
CA VAL A 163 35.49 -12.75 -1.86
C VAL A 163 34.96 -11.59 -2.71
N MET A 164 35.64 -11.23 -3.80
CA MET A 164 35.19 -10.15 -4.69
C MET A 164 33.85 -10.46 -5.35
N VAL A 165 33.66 -11.70 -5.85
CA VAL A 165 32.40 -12.16 -6.44
C VAL A 165 31.28 -12.15 -5.40
N SER A 166 31.57 -12.62 -4.17
CA SER A 166 30.62 -12.59 -3.05
C SER A 166 30.20 -11.17 -2.68
N PHE A 167 31.17 -10.23 -2.63
CA PHE A 167 30.90 -8.83 -2.37
C PHE A 167 30.02 -8.19 -3.46
N PHE A 168 30.30 -8.51 -4.73
CA PHE A 168 29.49 -8.02 -5.84
C PHE A 168 28.06 -8.58 -5.81
N SER A 169 27.89 -9.88 -5.52
CA SER A 169 26.58 -10.51 -5.32
C SER A 169 25.80 -9.86 -4.17
N PHE A 170 26.49 -9.57 -3.05
CA PHE A 170 25.92 -8.82 -1.94
C PHE A 170 25.47 -7.42 -2.37
N ALA A 171 26.30 -6.68 -3.12
CA ALA A 171 25.96 -5.35 -3.62
C ALA A 171 24.71 -5.35 -4.52
N VAL A 172 24.58 -6.33 -5.41
CA VAL A 172 23.37 -6.52 -6.25
C VAL A 172 22.14 -6.83 -5.39
N SER A 173 22.30 -7.62 -4.33
CA SER A 173 21.22 -7.92 -3.39
C SER A 173 20.74 -6.67 -2.63
N ILE A 174 21.65 -5.80 -2.19
CA ILE A 174 21.31 -4.52 -1.55
C ILE A 174 20.57 -3.61 -2.54
N LEU A 175 21.03 -3.54 -3.79
CA LEU A 175 20.37 -2.76 -4.83
C LEU A 175 18.92 -3.23 -5.06
N SER A 176 18.69 -4.55 -5.06
CA SER A 176 17.35 -5.14 -5.16
C SER A 176 16.41 -4.67 -4.04
N ILE A 177 16.90 -4.64 -2.80
CA ILE A 177 16.15 -4.13 -1.65
C ILE A 177 15.80 -2.65 -1.86
N VAL A 178 16.78 -1.82 -2.23
CA VAL A 178 16.57 -0.38 -2.47
C VAL A 178 15.51 -0.14 -3.54
N ILE A 179 15.58 -0.86 -4.66
CA ILE A 179 14.59 -0.79 -5.74
C ILE A 179 13.19 -1.16 -5.22
N SER A 180 13.08 -2.23 -4.43
CA SER A 180 11.79 -2.65 -3.87
C SER A 180 11.14 -1.56 -2.99
N LEU A 181 11.92 -0.89 -2.14
CA LEU A 181 11.41 0.19 -1.28
C LEU A 181 10.89 1.38 -2.09
N ILE A 182 11.58 1.73 -3.18
CA ILE A 182 11.18 2.77 -4.11
C ILE A 182 9.87 2.37 -4.81
N VAL A 183 9.77 1.13 -5.28
CA VAL A 183 8.58 0.59 -5.96
C VAL A 183 7.36 0.64 -5.04
N TYR A 184 7.48 0.28 -3.76
CA TYR A 184 6.35 0.39 -2.84
C TYR A 184 5.82 1.82 -2.76
N ARG A 185 6.71 2.80 -2.59
CA ARG A 185 6.30 4.21 -2.51
C ARG A 185 5.68 4.70 -3.82
N LEU A 186 6.26 4.34 -4.95
CA LEU A 186 5.76 4.73 -6.26
C LEU A 186 4.39 4.15 -6.55
N ALA A 187 4.14 2.89 -6.17
CA ALA A 187 2.84 2.26 -6.37
C ALA A 187 1.74 3.00 -5.60
N TYR A 188 1.99 3.37 -4.34
CA TYR A 188 1.05 4.20 -3.58
C TYR A 188 0.92 5.62 -4.14
N ARG A 189 1.99 6.20 -4.69
CA ARG A 189 1.89 7.48 -5.38
C ARG A 189 1.02 7.39 -6.63
N GLU A 190 1.12 6.33 -7.42
CA GLU A 190 0.26 6.12 -8.58
C GLU A 190 -1.23 6.02 -8.17
N ILE A 191 -1.51 5.46 -7.00
CA ILE A 191 -2.86 5.41 -6.40
C ILE A 191 -3.32 6.80 -5.96
N ASP A 192 -2.51 7.51 -5.17
CA ASP A 192 -2.94 8.74 -4.50
C ASP A 192 -2.82 9.98 -5.42
N LYS A 193 -1.83 10.03 -6.32
CA LYS A 193 -1.53 11.13 -7.26
C LYS A 193 -1.05 10.54 -8.62
N PRO A 194 -1.97 10.16 -9.51
CA PRO A 194 -1.62 9.49 -10.77
C PRO A 194 -0.73 10.38 -11.64
N SER A 195 0.21 9.75 -12.38
CA SER A 195 1.37 10.37 -13.09
C SER A 195 2.66 10.66 -12.29
N PRO A 196 3.14 9.76 -11.42
CA PRO A 196 4.51 9.83 -10.94
C PRO A 196 5.51 9.83 -12.11
N THR A 197 6.58 10.59 -11.94
CA THR A 197 7.67 10.69 -12.92
C THR A 197 8.98 10.18 -12.33
N TRP A 198 9.99 9.98 -13.18
CA TRP A 198 11.35 9.61 -12.78
C TRP A 198 11.98 10.58 -11.76
N GLY A 199 11.56 11.85 -11.72
CA GLY A 199 12.01 12.81 -10.71
C GLY A 199 11.47 12.54 -9.31
N THR A 200 10.44 11.70 -9.19
CA THR A 200 9.76 11.42 -7.91
C THR A 200 10.22 10.13 -7.24
N LEU A 201 11.10 9.32 -7.88
CA LEU A 201 11.50 7.99 -7.40
C LEU A 201 11.88 7.95 -5.92
N PHE A 202 12.69 8.91 -5.47
CA PHE A 202 13.23 8.93 -4.09
C PHE A 202 12.42 9.79 -3.12
N GLN A 203 11.38 10.48 -3.60
CA GLN A 203 10.63 11.42 -2.77
C GLN A 203 9.71 10.66 -1.81
N GLY A 204 9.77 10.99 -0.52
CA GLY A 204 8.86 10.44 0.49
C GLY A 204 8.94 8.91 0.66
N VAL A 205 10.06 8.29 0.29
CA VAL A 205 10.28 6.85 0.51
C VAL A 205 10.44 6.62 2.01
N ARG A 206 9.63 5.71 2.57
CA ARG A 206 9.78 5.25 3.94
C ARG A 206 10.86 4.16 3.96
N TRP A 207 12.09 4.53 4.29
CA TRP A 207 13.23 3.60 4.20
C TRP A 207 13.22 2.53 5.27
N VAL A 208 12.91 2.89 6.52
CA VAL A 208 13.16 2.00 7.66
C VAL A 208 12.07 0.96 7.84
N SER A 209 10.79 1.36 7.92
CA SER A 209 9.69 0.45 8.26
C SER A 209 9.55 -0.74 7.28
N PRO A 210 9.40 -0.54 5.96
CA PRO A 210 9.33 -1.65 5.01
C PRO A 210 10.64 -2.42 4.86
N LEU A 211 11.81 -1.80 5.10
CA LEU A 211 13.09 -2.53 5.12
C LEU A 211 13.13 -3.54 6.26
N VAL A 212 12.79 -3.12 7.48
CA VAL A 212 12.80 -4.00 8.65
C VAL A 212 11.79 -5.13 8.49
N VAL A 213 10.59 -4.83 7.97
CA VAL A 213 9.57 -5.85 7.72
C VAL A 213 10.04 -6.87 6.68
N ASN A 214 10.63 -6.42 5.56
CA ASN A 214 11.20 -7.33 4.57
C ASN A 214 12.38 -8.14 5.13
N LEU A 215 13.23 -7.56 5.99
CA LEU A 215 14.34 -8.27 6.61
C LEU A 215 13.83 -9.38 7.55
N VAL A 216 12.84 -9.06 8.40
CA VAL A 216 12.22 -10.04 9.30
C VAL A 216 11.55 -11.16 8.51
N LEU A 217 10.79 -10.85 7.46
CA LEU A 217 10.19 -11.85 6.58
C LEU A 217 11.24 -12.67 5.83
N GLY A 218 12.34 -12.04 5.41
CA GLY A 218 13.47 -12.71 4.78
C GLY A 218 14.15 -13.71 5.70
N ILE A 219 14.35 -13.35 6.97
CA ILE A 219 14.89 -14.25 8.00
C ILE A 219 13.91 -15.41 8.27
N LEU A 220 12.62 -15.12 8.43
CA LEU A 220 11.60 -16.16 8.61
C LEU A 220 11.53 -17.11 7.40
N GLY A 221 11.62 -16.56 6.20
CA GLY A 221 11.69 -17.32 4.95
C GLY A 221 12.95 -18.18 4.86
N ALA A 222 14.11 -17.66 5.27
CA ALA A 222 15.36 -18.42 5.33
C ALA A 222 15.28 -19.57 6.35
N ILE A 223 14.71 -19.32 7.53
CA ILE A 223 14.47 -20.37 8.54
C ILE A 223 13.52 -21.44 7.97
N ALA A 224 12.42 -21.03 7.34
CA ALA A 224 11.48 -21.95 6.70
C ALA A 224 12.15 -22.77 5.59
N LEU A 225 13.02 -22.15 4.78
CA LEU A 225 13.81 -22.85 3.75
C LEU A 225 14.75 -23.88 4.37
N VAL A 226 15.47 -23.54 5.45
CA VAL A 226 16.33 -24.50 6.17
C VAL A 226 15.50 -25.68 6.68
N ILE A 227 14.32 -25.43 7.25
CA ILE A 227 13.41 -26.50 7.69
C ILE A 227 12.98 -27.37 6.50
N VAL A 228 12.60 -26.76 5.38
CA VAL A 228 12.24 -27.48 4.14
C VAL A 228 13.39 -28.36 3.66
N VAL A 229 14.62 -27.83 3.60
CA VAL A 229 15.81 -28.59 3.22
C VAL A 229 16.01 -29.76 4.18
N VAL A 230 15.95 -29.54 5.50
CA VAL A 230 16.07 -30.62 6.49
C VAL A 230 14.98 -31.68 6.31
N ILE A 231 13.73 -31.30 6.03
CA ILE A 231 12.63 -32.25 5.76
C ILE A 231 12.88 -33.03 4.47
N VAL A 232 13.28 -32.37 3.38
CA VAL A 232 13.59 -33.03 2.11
C VAL A 232 14.74 -34.01 2.27
N PHE A 233 15.79 -33.64 3.01
CA PHE A 233 16.89 -34.53 3.32
C PHE A 233 16.45 -35.69 4.23
N ALA A 234 15.77 -35.41 5.34
CA ALA A 234 15.37 -36.43 6.30
C ALA A 234 14.31 -37.40 5.75
N VAL A 235 13.35 -36.93 4.95
CA VAL A 235 12.24 -37.74 4.41
C VAL A 235 12.58 -38.29 3.03
N GLY A 236 13.14 -37.47 2.14
CA GLY A 236 13.52 -37.88 0.79
C GLY A 236 14.68 -38.87 0.77
N PHE A 237 15.65 -38.73 1.69
CA PHE A 237 16.78 -39.67 1.81
C PHE A 237 16.66 -40.63 3.00
N GLY A 238 15.95 -40.28 4.08
CA GLY A 238 15.77 -41.15 5.25
C GLY A 238 14.49 -41.99 5.26
N GLY A 239 13.48 -41.67 4.44
CA GLY A 239 12.28 -42.50 4.24
C GLY A 239 12.51 -43.68 3.28
N ALA A 240 13.57 -43.62 2.47
CA ALA A 240 14.18 -44.78 1.86
C ALA A 240 15.08 -45.45 2.90
N SER A 241 14.55 -46.41 3.66
CA SER A 241 15.44 -47.43 4.22
C SER A 241 16.23 -48.02 3.05
N ALA A 242 17.55 -47.82 3.01
CA ALA A 242 18.51 -48.39 2.06
C ALA A 242 18.89 -47.61 0.77
N MET A 243 19.14 -46.29 0.83
CA MET A 243 20.14 -45.73 -0.08
C MET A 243 21.48 -45.64 0.65
N ASP A 244 22.40 -46.50 0.26
CA ASP A 244 23.81 -46.37 0.60
C ASP A 244 24.31 -45.08 -0.06
N MET A 245 24.22 -43.95 0.67
CA MET A 245 24.61 -42.63 0.17
C MET A 245 26.10 -42.53 -0.19
N GLN A 246 26.89 -43.56 0.15
CA GLN A 246 28.27 -43.69 -0.31
C GLN A 246 28.37 -44.18 -1.77
N ASN A 247 27.28 -44.71 -2.33
CA ASN A 247 27.20 -45.39 -3.61
C ASN A 247 26.06 -44.84 -4.50
N VAL A 248 25.79 -43.53 -4.47
CA VAL A 248 24.82 -42.86 -5.37
C VAL A 248 25.15 -43.14 -6.84
N GLU A 249 26.42 -43.33 -7.15
CA GLU A 249 26.95 -43.66 -8.48
C GLU A 249 26.56 -45.08 -8.96
N ASN A 250 26.15 -45.97 -8.05
CA ASN A 250 25.77 -47.34 -8.35
C ASN A 250 24.24 -47.56 -8.38
N LEU A 251 23.44 -46.50 -8.23
CA LEU A 251 21.99 -46.58 -8.33
C LEU A 251 21.57 -46.85 -9.78
N GLY A 252 20.63 -47.78 -9.98
CA GLY A 252 20.03 -47.99 -11.29
C GLY A 252 19.17 -46.79 -11.70
N ASP A 253 18.99 -46.56 -13.00
CA ASP A 253 18.20 -45.44 -13.55
C ASP A 253 16.79 -45.32 -12.93
N GLY A 254 16.16 -46.44 -12.61
CA GLY A 254 14.84 -46.47 -11.96
C GLY A 254 14.84 -46.00 -10.51
N GLU A 255 15.93 -46.23 -9.78
CA GLU A 255 16.10 -45.79 -8.38
C GLU A 255 16.41 -44.29 -8.34
N ILE A 256 17.22 -43.80 -9.30
CA ILE A 256 17.47 -42.37 -9.49
C ILE A 256 16.15 -41.64 -9.81
N LEU A 257 15.33 -42.20 -10.72
CA LEU A 257 14.04 -41.59 -11.06
C LEU A 257 13.06 -41.59 -9.88
N ALA A 258 13.05 -42.65 -9.06
CA ALA A 258 12.24 -42.72 -7.85
C ALA A 258 12.69 -41.69 -6.80
N LEU A 259 14.01 -41.54 -6.58
CA LEU A 259 14.57 -40.53 -5.70
C LEU A 259 14.20 -39.11 -6.18
N VAL A 260 14.45 -38.80 -7.45
CA VAL A 260 14.08 -37.53 -8.07
C VAL A 260 12.58 -37.26 -7.92
N GLY A 261 11.74 -38.25 -8.28
CA GLY A 261 10.29 -38.17 -8.13
C GLY A 261 9.84 -37.90 -6.68
N SER A 262 10.50 -38.53 -5.70
CA SER A 262 10.20 -38.30 -4.29
C SER A 262 10.56 -36.89 -3.82
N ILE A 263 11.71 -36.35 -4.23
CA ILE A 263 12.15 -35.00 -3.91
C ILE A 263 11.19 -33.98 -4.53
N PHE A 264 10.88 -34.12 -5.81
CA PHE A 264 9.91 -33.26 -6.49
C PHE A 264 8.51 -33.37 -5.88
N GLY A 265 8.09 -34.57 -5.48
CA GLY A 265 6.82 -34.79 -4.78
C GLY A 265 6.76 -34.04 -3.44
N ILE A 266 7.80 -34.16 -2.61
CA ILE A 266 7.89 -33.43 -1.33
C ILE A 266 7.92 -31.92 -1.58
N LEU A 267 8.74 -31.45 -2.53
CA LEU A 267 8.82 -30.03 -2.88
C LEU A 267 7.47 -29.49 -3.37
N ALA A 268 6.72 -30.25 -4.18
CA ALA A 268 5.40 -29.86 -4.64
C ALA A 268 4.40 -29.71 -3.47
N VAL A 269 4.41 -30.64 -2.51
CA VAL A 269 3.57 -30.55 -1.31
C VAL A 269 3.96 -29.34 -0.46
N LEU A 270 5.25 -29.10 -0.25
CA LEU A 270 5.73 -27.95 0.52
C LEU A 270 5.43 -26.61 -0.16
N MET A 271 5.53 -26.55 -1.49
CA MET A 271 5.09 -25.38 -2.27
C MET A 271 3.59 -25.15 -2.13
N LEU A 272 2.77 -26.22 -2.15
CA LEU A 272 1.33 -26.12 -1.93
C LEU A 272 1.01 -25.60 -0.52
N ILE A 273 1.69 -26.11 0.51
CA ILE A 273 1.56 -25.59 1.88
C ILE A 273 1.96 -24.11 1.93
N GLY A 274 3.09 -23.75 1.31
CA GLY A 274 3.55 -22.37 1.21
C GLY A 274 2.51 -21.45 0.56
N LEU A 275 1.87 -21.90 -0.54
CA LEU A 275 0.81 -21.17 -1.23
C LEU A 275 -0.36 -20.79 -0.29
N PHE A 276 -0.77 -21.69 0.60
CA PHE A 276 -1.83 -21.42 1.58
C PHE A 276 -1.35 -20.59 2.79
N ILE A 277 -0.04 -20.54 3.06
CA ILE A 277 0.51 -19.71 4.15
C ILE A 277 0.78 -18.27 3.68
N LEU A 278 1.12 -18.07 2.41
CA LEU A 278 1.48 -16.76 1.86
C LEU A 278 0.48 -15.61 2.13
N PRO A 279 -0.86 -15.80 2.04
CA PRO A 279 -1.82 -14.72 2.25
C PRO A 279 -1.67 -13.96 3.58
N PHE A 280 -1.12 -14.61 4.61
CA PHE A 280 -0.90 -13.99 5.91
C PHE A 280 0.24 -12.96 5.91
N PHE A 281 1.21 -13.08 5.00
CA PHE A 281 2.44 -12.30 4.98
C PHE A 281 2.51 -11.30 3.81
N THR A 282 1.76 -11.54 2.73
CA THR A 282 1.83 -10.75 1.49
C THR A 282 1.64 -9.25 1.72
N LEU A 283 0.76 -8.83 2.63
CA LEU A 283 0.43 -7.42 2.83
C LEU A 283 1.43 -6.67 3.72
N MET A 284 2.21 -7.36 4.56
CA MET A 284 3.01 -6.70 5.61
C MET A 284 4.01 -5.66 5.07
N PRO A 285 4.80 -5.94 4.00
CA PRO A 285 5.72 -4.93 3.46
C PRO A 285 5.00 -3.69 2.92
N TRP A 286 3.83 -3.90 2.32
CA TRP A 286 3.01 -2.85 1.72
C TRP A 286 2.38 -1.95 2.80
N LEU A 287 1.85 -2.55 3.87
CA LEU A 287 1.35 -1.81 5.03
C LEU A 287 2.43 -0.93 5.66
N ALA A 288 3.63 -1.49 5.81
CA ALA A 288 4.78 -0.78 6.36
C ALA A 288 5.28 0.36 5.45
N ALA A 289 5.11 0.21 4.14
CA ALA A 289 5.47 1.24 3.17
C ALA A 289 4.43 2.36 3.04
N ASP A 290 3.17 2.07 3.39
CA ASP A 290 2.07 3.03 3.36
C ASP A 290 2.06 3.92 4.60
N THR A 291 1.40 3.51 5.69
CA THR A 291 1.32 4.29 6.94
C THR A 291 1.66 3.51 8.21
N SER A 292 1.65 2.18 8.21
CA SER A 292 1.86 1.38 9.42
C SER A 292 3.31 1.43 9.92
N SER A 293 3.50 1.42 11.24
CA SER A 293 4.79 1.09 11.87
C SER A 293 5.12 -0.40 11.69
N ILE A 294 6.32 -0.83 12.10
CA ILE A 294 6.78 -2.22 11.92
C ILE A 294 5.82 -3.22 12.60
N GLY A 295 5.52 -3.04 13.89
CA GLY A 295 4.64 -3.95 14.63
C GLY A 295 3.19 -3.92 14.16
N GLU A 296 2.71 -2.74 13.75
CA GLU A 296 1.39 -2.58 13.14
C GLU A 296 1.31 -3.30 11.80
N ALA A 297 2.34 -3.24 10.97
CA ALA A 297 2.37 -3.91 9.68
C ALA A 297 2.23 -5.44 9.83
N PHE A 298 2.89 -6.05 10.83
CA PHE A 298 2.74 -7.47 11.14
C PHE A 298 1.34 -7.80 11.68
N SER A 299 0.89 -7.07 12.70
CA SER A 299 -0.40 -7.35 13.36
C SER A 299 -1.59 -7.08 12.42
N GLN A 300 -1.60 -5.95 11.72
CA GLN A 300 -2.60 -5.64 10.70
C GLN A 300 -2.47 -6.57 9.50
N GLY A 301 -1.25 -6.92 9.07
CA GLY A 301 -1.04 -7.88 7.97
C GLY A 301 -1.67 -9.24 8.25
N LEU A 302 -1.48 -9.79 9.46
CA LEU A 302 -2.13 -11.03 9.86
C LEU A 302 -3.66 -10.89 9.95
N LYS A 303 -4.15 -9.78 10.52
CA LYS A 303 -5.58 -9.49 10.64
C LYS A 303 -6.25 -9.40 9.27
N LEU A 304 -5.72 -8.58 8.38
CA LEU A 304 -6.23 -8.35 7.03
C LEU A 304 -6.06 -9.60 6.16
N GLY A 305 -4.93 -10.30 6.29
CA GLY A 305 -4.66 -11.58 5.65
C GLY A 305 -5.71 -12.64 6.01
N LYS A 306 -6.10 -12.72 7.28
CA LYS A 306 -7.18 -13.61 7.73
C LYS A 306 -8.56 -13.17 7.25
N GLN A 307 -8.87 -11.87 7.33
CA GLN A 307 -10.19 -11.33 6.97
C GLN A 307 -10.48 -11.45 5.48
N ASN A 308 -9.46 -11.27 4.63
CA ASN A 308 -9.58 -11.26 3.16
C ASN A 308 -8.89 -12.46 2.51
N TYR A 309 -8.72 -13.56 3.26
CA TYR A 309 -7.87 -14.69 2.89
C TYR A 309 -8.14 -15.24 1.48
N SER A 310 -9.40 -15.49 1.14
CA SER A 310 -9.80 -16.04 -0.16
C SER A 310 -9.44 -15.11 -1.32
N HIS A 311 -9.61 -13.80 -1.15
CA HIS A 311 -9.29 -12.81 -2.17
C HIS A 311 -7.77 -12.66 -2.36
N ILE A 312 -7.01 -12.68 -1.26
CA ILE A 312 -5.55 -12.63 -1.33
C ILE A 312 -4.99 -13.93 -1.91
N LEU A 313 -5.54 -15.08 -1.53
CA LEU A 313 -5.15 -16.38 -2.11
C LEU A 313 -5.42 -16.41 -3.61
N LEU A 314 -6.61 -15.99 -4.04
CA LEU A 314 -6.93 -15.88 -5.48
C LEU A 314 -5.96 -14.94 -6.19
N PHE A 315 -5.65 -13.79 -5.59
CA PHE A 315 -4.67 -12.85 -6.13
C PHE A 315 -3.29 -13.52 -6.31
N ILE A 316 -2.80 -14.24 -5.31
CA ILE A 316 -1.52 -14.95 -5.37
C ILE A 316 -1.54 -16.03 -6.45
N VAL A 317 -2.61 -16.81 -6.56
CA VAL A 317 -2.75 -17.84 -7.60
C VAL A 317 -2.76 -17.22 -8.99
N LEU A 318 -3.54 -16.16 -9.22
CA LEU A 318 -3.58 -15.45 -10.50
C LEU A 318 -2.21 -14.85 -10.83
N THR A 319 -1.55 -14.24 -9.84
CA THR A 319 -0.18 -13.72 -9.97
C THR A 319 0.75 -14.85 -10.44
N ALA A 320 0.77 -15.98 -9.73
CA ALA A 320 1.62 -17.12 -10.06
C ALA A 320 1.35 -17.65 -11.47
N LEU A 321 0.09 -17.74 -11.89
CA LEU A 321 -0.28 -18.14 -13.25
C LEU A 321 0.22 -17.15 -14.31
N MET A 322 0.17 -15.84 -14.04
CA MET A 322 0.69 -14.82 -14.95
C MET A 322 2.22 -14.88 -15.06
N PHE A 323 2.92 -15.04 -13.93
CA PHE A 323 4.36 -15.26 -13.94
C PHE A 323 4.71 -16.57 -14.68
N ALA A 324 3.96 -17.65 -14.49
CA ALA A 324 4.15 -18.89 -15.24
C ALA A 324 3.93 -18.71 -16.74
N ALA A 325 2.89 -17.97 -17.15
CA ALA A 325 2.64 -17.66 -18.56
C ALA A 325 3.79 -16.86 -19.21
N SER A 326 4.53 -16.07 -18.42
CA SER A 326 5.67 -15.31 -18.95
C SER A 326 6.81 -16.18 -19.48
N PHE A 327 6.95 -17.43 -19.00
CA PHE A 327 7.94 -18.38 -19.52
C PHE A 327 7.74 -18.70 -21.00
N ILE A 328 6.49 -18.67 -21.50
CA ILE A 328 6.17 -18.86 -22.93
C ILE A 328 6.84 -17.78 -23.78
N THR A 329 7.01 -16.58 -23.22
CA THR A 329 7.64 -15.43 -23.89
C THR A 329 9.11 -15.25 -23.52
N LEU A 330 9.76 -16.29 -22.97
CA LEU A 330 11.13 -16.22 -22.45
C LEU A 330 11.32 -15.08 -21.43
N GLY A 331 10.29 -14.77 -20.65
CA GLY A 331 10.30 -13.72 -19.65
C GLY A 331 10.04 -12.31 -20.18
N LEU A 332 9.89 -12.08 -21.49
CA LEU A 332 9.60 -10.75 -22.04
C LEU A 332 8.30 -10.15 -21.49
N ALA A 333 7.27 -10.97 -21.25
CA ALA A 333 6.03 -10.51 -20.64
C ALA A 333 6.20 -9.96 -19.21
N LEU A 334 7.28 -10.31 -18.50
CA LEU A 334 7.57 -9.79 -17.15
C LEU A 334 7.77 -8.28 -17.14
N VAL A 335 8.21 -7.70 -18.26
CA VAL A 335 8.37 -6.24 -18.40
C VAL A 335 7.05 -5.49 -18.18
N VAL A 336 5.91 -6.13 -18.47
CA VAL A 336 4.57 -5.57 -18.23
C VAL A 336 3.93 -6.18 -16.99
N ILE A 337 4.02 -7.51 -16.84
CA ILE A 337 3.36 -8.24 -15.74
C ILE A 337 3.95 -7.81 -14.39
N ALA A 338 5.27 -7.74 -14.24
CA ALA A 338 5.89 -7.42 -12.96
C ALA A 338 5.44 -6.06 -12.39
N PRO A 339 5.55 -4.92 -13.11
CA PRO A 339 5.08 -3.65 -12.57
C PRO A 339 3.56 -3.61 -12.38
N ALA A 340 2.77 -4.24 -13.25
CA ALA A 340 1.32 -4.34 -13.09
C ALA A 340 0.94 -5.06 -11.79
N MET A 341 1.65 -6.14 -11.45
CA MET A 341 1.39 -6.88 -10.21
C MET A 341 1.85 -6.12 -8.95
N GLN A 342 2.90 -5.30 -9.02
CA GLN A 342 3.29 -4.40 -7.92
C GLN A 342 2.19 -3.37 -7.64
N LEU A 343 1.69 -2.72 -8.69
CA LEU A 343 0.57 -1.78 -8.60
C LEU A 343 -0.71 -2.45 -8.09
N ALA A 344 -1.04 -3.63 -8.62
CA ALA A 344 -2.18 -4.40 -8.17
C ALA A 344 -2.07 -4.80 -6.70
N THR A 345 -0.87 -5.11 -6.20
CA THR A 345 -0.69 -5.46 -4.78
C THR A 345 -0.92 -4.26 -3.87
N ALA A 346 -0.43 -3.07 -4.23
CA ALA A 346 -0.71 -1.85 -3.48
C ALA A 346 -2.21 -1.53 -3.47
N HIS A 347 -2.87 -1.71 -4.62
CA HIS A 347 -4.30 -1.50 -4.78
C HIS A 347 -5.12 -2.48 -3.92
N LEU A 348 -4.80 -3.78 -3.98
CA LEU A 348 -5.40 -4.80 -3.13
C LEU A 348 -5.19 -4.51 -1.65
N CYS A 349 -4.01 -4.03 -1.27
CA CYS A 349 -3.70 -3.62 0.11
C CYS A 349 -4.65 -2.51 0.58
N ARG A 350 -4.86 -1.46 -0.23
CA ARG A 350 -5.82 -0.38 0.08
C ARG A 350 -7.26 -0.90 0.18
N GLN A 351 -7.68 -1.77 -0.73
CA GLN A 351 -9.00 -2.42 -0.63
C GLN A 351 -9.15 -3.19 0.69
N CYS A 352 -8.14 -3.99 1.08
CA CYS A 352 -8.17 -4.75 2.33
C CYS A 352 -8.25 -3.84 3.57
N GLN A 353 -7.58 -2.68 3.54
CA GLN A 353 -7.64 -1.68 4.60
C GLN A 353 -8.95 -0.88 4.62
N GLY A 354 -9.83 -1.02 3.61
CA GLY A 354 -11.01 -0.17 3.45
C GLY A 354 -10.66 1.29 3.12
N ARG A 355 -9.46 1.53 2.59
CA ARG A 355 -8.96 2.85 2.19
C ARG A 355 -9.23 3.10 0.71
N TYR A 356 -9.08 4.36 0.31
CA TYR A 356 -9.23 4.74 -1.09
C TYR A 356 -8.33 3.90 -2.01
N ALA A 357 -8.96 3.37 -3.05
CA ALA A 357 -8.35 2.71 -4.20
C ALA A 357 -9.15 3.14 -5.46
N PRO A 358 -8.53 3.48 -6.60
CA PRO A 358 -9.27 3.89 -7.79
C PRO A 358 -10.04 2.73 -8.43
N ALA A 359 -11.18 2.98 -9.06
CA ALA A 359 -11.85 1.97 -9.89
C ALA A 359 -11.03 1.62 -11.15
N ALA A 360 -11.07 0.36 -11.59
CA ALA A 360 -10.29 -0.13 -12.74
C ALA A 360 -10.78 0.40 -14.09
#